data_AF-A0A7R7GFG0-F1
#
_entry.id   AF-A0A7R7GFG0-F1
#
_cell.length_a   1.000
_cell.length_b   1.000
_cell.length_c   1.000
_cell.angle_alpha   90.00
_cell.angle_beta   90.00
_cell.angle_gamma   90.00
#
_symmetry.space_group_name_H-M   'P 1'
#
loop_
_entity.id
_entity.type
_entity.pdbx_description
1 polymer ?
#
loop_
_entity_poly.entity_id
_entity_poly.type
_entity_poly.pdbx_seq_one_letter_code
_entity_poly.pdbx_strand_id
1 'polypeptide(L)'
;MDNMNKNDEAKRSSRRKFLKRTSAGAILASLPAASVWGQDSLIAGSIAASGHGSDYAGTTPIALLSPGKWKNWTSHWGAVSINAKYSQYTGNKPFGYGNAGIMKHKNGDILTNSEMLDVTLYEVIKNVGGGDGNIKGKRSGPSNINCYIAEMILNAANHGQTIGGETIHFPILKTFNSSLGGSSNPGLFADEYEFARYLHNNASGNEKAVAEELATFLVDHHV
;
A
#
# COMPACT_ATOMS: atom_id res chain seq x y z
N MET A 1 2.16 70.74 19.02
CA MET A 1 1.86 70.93 17.59
C MET A 1 2.53 69.79 16.86
N ASP A 2 1.68 69.01 16.18
CA ASP A 2 1.93 68.16 15.00
C ASP A 2 2.85 66.93 15.15
N ASN A 3 2.37 65.68 15.09
CA ASN A 3 1.76 64.86 14.01
C ASN A 3 2.78 63.95 13.31
N MET A 4 2.38 62.68 13.13
CA MET A 4 2.92 61.64 12.21
C MET A 4 4.34 61.09 12.54
N ASN A 5 4.57 59.78 12.70
CA ASN A 5 4.01 58.61 12.05
C ASN A 5 3.66 57.50 13.07
N LYS A 6 2.36 57.28 13.29
CA LYS A 6 1.83 55.99 13.74
C LYS A 6 0.95 55.49 12.63
N ASN A 7 1.48 54.59 11.82
CA ASN A 7 0.76 53.59 11.04
C ASN A 7 1.84 52.77 10.39
N ASP A 8 2.14 51.62 10.98
CA ASP A 8 1.85 50.35 10.35
C ASP A 8 2.22 49.23 11.33
N GLU A 9 1.47 48.13 11.26
CA GLU A 9 1.74 46.84 11.92
C GLU A 9 1.28 46.62 13.38
N ALA A 10 0.54 47.54 13.98
CA ALA A 10 -0.26 47.24 15.18
C ALA A 10 -1.57 46.47 14.84
N LYS A 11 -1.49 45.43 13.99
CA LYS A 11 -2.60 44.48 13.79
C LYS A 11 -2.14 43.20 13.08
N ARG A 12 -1.44 42.29 13.78
CA ARG A 12 -1.70 40.84 13.68
C ARG A 12 -0.79 40.00 14.58
N SER A 13 -1.44 39.08 15.28
CA SER A 13 -0.91 37.77 15.67
C SER A 13 0.06 37.77 16.86
N SER A 14 -0.41 37.69 18.11
CA SER A 14 -0.74 36.40 18.72
C SER A 14 -0.09 35.21 18.01
N ARG A 15 1.04 34.72 18.51
CA ARG A 15 1.49 33.31 18.39
C ARG A 15 2.74 33.05 19.23
N ARG A 16 2.49 32.47 20.42
CA ARG A 16 3.32 31.48 21.13
C ARG A 16 4.83 31.77 21.27
N LYS A 17 5.22 32.34 22.41
CA LYS A 17 6.61 32.28 22.92
C LYS A 17 6.85 30.89 23.52
N PHE A 18 7.47 29.99 22.75
CA PHE A 18 7.98 28.73 23.30
C PHE A 18 9.42 28.94 23.77
N LEU A 19 9.66 28.62 25.04
CA LEU A 19 10.92 28.80 25.73
C LEU A 19 12.01 27.93 25.09
N LYS A 20 13.02 28.56 24.50
CA LYS A 20 14.27 27.91 24.08
C LYS A 20 15.10 27.60 25.33
N ARG A 21 15.42 26.34 25.58
CA ARG A 21 16.56 25.96 26.42
C ARG A 21 17.65 25.38 25.52
N THR A 22 18.69 26.19 25.36
CA THR A 22 19.92 25.96 24.61
C THR A 22 20.92 25.19 25.48
N SER A 23 21.53 24.14 24.94
CA SER A 23 22.91 23.71 25.24
C SER A 23 23.27 22.61 24.24
N ALA A 24 23.89 22.97 23.12
CA ALA A 24 25.35 23.00 22.92
C ALA A 24 25.84 21.66 22.30
N GLY A 25 25.87 21.66 20.97
CA GLY A 25 26.42 20.61 20.11
C GLY A 25 26.17 21.01 18.66
N ALA A 26 27.19 21.52 17.98
CA ALA A 26 27.07 22.09 16.64
C ALA A 26 26.65 21.03 15.61
N ILE A 27 25.45 21.19 15.03
CA ILE A 27 25.14 20.74 13.66
C ILE A 27 24.30 21.84 12.99
N LEU A 28 24.98 22.81 12.40
CA LEU A 28 24.39 23.69 11.38
C LEU A 28 24.98 23.28 10.02
N ALA A 29 24.32 22.31 9.40
CA ALA A 29 24.31 22.15 7.96
C ALA A 29 22.99 21.47 7.60
N SER A 30 22.06 22.24 7.02
CA SER A 30 20.83 21.80 6.36
C SER A 30 20.09 20.64 7.04
N LEU A 31 19.12 20.94 7.90
CA LEU A 31 17.91 20.14 7.84
C LEU A 31 17.28 20.52 6.49
N PRO A 32 17.28 19.66 5.45
CA PRO A 32 16.30 19.83 4.40
C PRO A 32 14.95 19.82 5.10
N ALA A 33 14.01 20.63 4.61
CA ALA A 33 12.60 20.57 4.99
C ALA A 33 12.23 19.12 5.33
N ALA A 34 11.68 18.90 6.53
CA ALA A 34 11.23 17.60 6.97
C ALA A 34 10.63 16.85 5.78
N SER A 35 11.29 15.77 5.35
CA SER A 35 10.88 14.99 4.20
C SER A 35 9.40 14.64 4.36
N VAL A 36 8.66 14.62 3.26
CA VAL A 36 7.27 14.11 3.13
C VAL A 36 7.21 12.58 3.39
N TRP A 37 8.11 12.10 4.25
CA TRP A 37 8.40 10.73 4.66
C TRP A 37 8.41 10.61 6.20
N GLY A 38 8.06 11.69 6.91
CA GLY A 38 8.09 11.76 8.36
C GLY A 38 6.76 12.23 8.95
N GLN A 39 5.65 11.56 8.61
CA GLN A 39 4.42 11.55 9.42
C GLN A 39 3.54 10.35 9.02
N ASP A 40 3.57 9.32 9.87
CA ASP A 40 2.61 8.22 10.09
C ASP A 40 2.12 7.30 8.96
N SER A 41 2.58 7.39 7.70
CA SER A 41 2.16 6.46 6.64
C SER A 41 3.22 6.28 5.53
N LEU A 42 4.13 5.30 5.68
CA LEU A 42 5.25 5.09 4.75
C LEU A 42 4.81 4.50 3.39
N ILE A 43 3.71 3.72 3.37
CA ILE A 43 3.22 3.04 2.17
C ILE A 43 2.27 3.96 1.40
N ALA A 44 1.32 4.60 2.09
CA ALA A 44 0.38 5.54 1.47
C ALA A 44 1.09 6.76 0.90
N GLY A 45 2.16 7.27 1.53
CA GLY A 45 2.96 8.37 0.98
C GLY A 45 3.68 7.99 -0.32
N SER A 46 4.28 6.79 -0.36
CA SER A 46 4.97 6.27 -1.56
C SER A 46 4.00 6.01 -2.71
N ILE A 47 2.80 5.49 -2.40
CA ILE A 47 1.76 5.19 -3.39
C ILE A 47 1.05 6.47 -3.85
N ALA A 48 0.76 7.40 -2.96
CA ALA A 48 0.19 8.70 -3.31
C ALA A 48 1.16 9.53 -4.16
N ALA A 49 2.47 9.45 -3.89
CA ALA A 49 3.51 10.10 -4.70
C ALA A 49 3.55 9.54 -6.13
N SER A 50 3.40 8.23 -6.32
CA SER A 50 3.28 7.65 -7.68
C SER A 50 1.96 7.99 -8.37
N GLY A 51 0.86 8.15 -7.62
CA GLY A 51 -0.41 8.59 -8.18
C GLY A 51 -0.43 10.07 -8.58
N HIS A 52 0.38 10.91 -7.96
CA HIS A 52 0.50 12.35 -8.28
C HIS A 52 1.66 12.67 -9.25
N GLY A 53 2.62 11.76 -9.43
CA GLY A 53 3.82 12.00 -10.23
C GLY A 53 3.61 11.96 -11.74
N SER A 54 2.51 11.39 -12.23
CA SER A 54 2.26 11.21 -13.68
C SER A 54 1.37 12.26 -14.31
N ASP A 55 0.82 13.19 -13.54
CA ASP A 55 -0.16 14.16 -14.04
C ASP A 55 0.03 15.52 -13.37
N TYR A 56 1.06 16.25 -13.82
CA TYR A 56 1.36 17.61 -13.36
C TYR A 56 0.25 18.62 -13.70
N ALA A 57 -0.83 18.21 -14.40
CA ALA A 57 -1.96 19.05 -14.77
C ALA A 57 -3.29 18.28 -14.98
N GLY A 58 -3.70 17.43 -14.01
CA GLY A 58 -5.10 17.00 -13.80
C GLY A 58 -5.54 15.75 -14.56
N THR A 59 -6.12 14.72 -13.93
CA THR A 59 -7.56 14.68 -13.58
C THR A 59 -8.07 13.31 -13.11
N THR A 60 -7.26 12.22 -13.10
CA THR A 60 -7.79 10.87 -12.76
C THR A 60 -7.36 10.44 -11.36
N PRO A 61 -8.28 10.35 -10.38
CA PRO A 61 -7.95 9.86 -9.04
C PRO A 61 -7.58 8.37 -9.08
N ILE A 62 -6.85 7.92 -8.05
CA ILE A 62 -6.60 6.48 -7.85
C ILE A 62 -7.96 5.77 -7.72
N ALA A 63 -8.12 4.70 -8.50
CA ALA A 63 -9.34 3.91 -8.57
C ALA A 63 -8.99 2.42 -8.54
N LEU A 64 -9.48 1.71 -7.51
CA LEU A 64 -9.11 0.33 -7.20
C LEU A 64 -10.35 -0.55 -7.09
N LEU A 65 -10.23 -1.81 -7.48
CA LEU A 65 -11.24 -2.83 -7.17
C LEU A 65 -11.01 -3.42 -5.79
N SER A 66 -12.12 -3.70 -5.10
CA SER A 66 -12.15 -4.25 -3.76
C SER A 66 -11.84 -5.76 -3.71
N PRO A 67 -11.44 -6.29 -2.53
CA PRO A 67 -11.25 -7.72 -2.28
C PRO A 67 -12.38 -8.60 -2.82
N GLY A 68 -13.62 -8.17 -2.56
CA GLY A 68 -14.82 -8.92 -2.90
C GLY A 68 -15.03 -9.02 -4.41
N LYS A 69 -14.69 -7.96 -5.16
CA LYS A 69 -14.76 -7.97 -6.63
C LYS A 69 -13.72 -8.93 -7.21
N TRP A 70 -12.46 -8.83 -6.80
CA TRP A 70 -11.40 -9.73 -7.27
C TRP A 70 -11.68 -11.21 -6.97
N LYS A 71 -12.29 -11.51 -5.82
CA LYS A 71 -12.71 -12.86 -5.45
C LYS A 71 -13.76 -13.45 -6.40
N ASN A 72 -14.69 -12.63 -6.87
CA ASN A 72 -15.81 -13.05 -7.71
C ASN A 72 -15.48 -12.97 -9.21
N TRP A 73 -14.54 -12.13 -9.61
CA TRP A 73 -14.19 -11.83 -11.00
C TRP A 73 -12.86 -12.46 -11.41
N THR A 74 -12.67 -13.73 -11.07
CA THR A 74 -11.44 -14.49 -11.39
C THR A 74 -11.10 -14.55 -12.88
N SER A 75 -12.11 -14.47 -13.77
CA SER A 75 -11.91 -14.38 -15.22
C SER A 75 -11.30 -13.06 -15.70
N HIS A 76 -11.27 -12.03 -14.83
CA HIS A 76 -10.81 -10.69 -15.16
C HIS A 76 -9.48 -10.34 -14.49
N TRP A 77 -8.74 -11.32 -13.96
CA TRP A 77 -7.42 -11.10 -13.37
C TRP A 77 -6.34 -10.72 -14.41
N GLY A 78 -6.71 -10.72 -15.70
CA GLY A 78 -5.84 -10.28 -16.79
C GLY A 78 -4.62 -11.17 -16.92
N ALA A 79 -3.44 -10.58 -16.80
CA ALA A 79 -2.17 -11.29 -16.89
C ALA A 79 -1.83 -12.12 -15.62
N VAL A 80 -2.52 -11.88 -14.50
CA VAL A 80 -2.28 -12.60 -13.24
C VAL A 80 -3.10 -13.90 -13.24
N SER A 81 -2.42 -15.04 -13.19
CA SER A 81 -3.10 -16.33 -13.10
C SER A 81 -3.71 -16.56 -11.70
N ILE A 82 -4.89 -17.18 -11.64
CA ILE A 82 -5.51 -17.63 -10.37
C ILE A 82 -4.65 -18.64 -9.61
N ASN A 83 -3.79 -19.36 -10.33
CA ASN A 83 -2.87 -20.35 -9.77
C ASN A 83 -1.51 -19.75 -9.44
N ALA A 84 -1.32 -18.44 -9.65
CA ALA A 84 -0.08 -17.77 -9.32
C ALA A 84 0.12 -17.78 -7.80
N LYS A 85 1.32 -18.19 -7.40
CA LYS A 85 1.71 -18.32 -6.00
C LYS A 85 2.00 -16.95 -5.41
N TYR A 86 1.65 -16.75 -4.15
CA TYR A 86 2.00 -15.54 -3.41
C TYR A 86 3.52 -15.29 -3.42
N SER A 87 4.29 -16.39 -3.30
CA SER A 87 5.75 -16.37 -3.31
C SER A 87 6.36 -15.98 -4.65
N GLN A 88 5.67 -16.19 -5.77
CA GLN A 88 6.15 -15.77 -7.10
C GLN A 88 6.21 -14.25 -7.24
N TYR A 89 5.31 -13.53 -6.58
CA TYR A 89 5.29 -12.05 -6.62
C TYR A 89 6.09 -11.44 -5.48
N THR A 90 6.03 -11.99 -4.27
CA THR A 90 6.70 -11.36 -3.11
C THR A 90 8.12 -11.85 -2.87
N GLY A 91 8.52 -12.97 -3.49
CA GLY A 91 9.75 -13.69 -3.16
C GLY A 91 9.73 -14.38 -1.80
N ASN A 92 8.62 -14.31 -1.06
CA ASN A 92 8.51 -14.77 0.32
C ASN A 92 7.26 -15.63 0.52
N LYS A 93 7.25 -16.44 1.58
CA LYS A 93 6.03 -17.14 1.99
C LYS A 93 5.01 -16.14 2.59
N PRO A 94 3.70 -16.40 2.48
CA PRO A 94 2.69 -15.56 3.12
C PRO A 94 2.88 -15.46 4.63
N PHE A 95 2.41 -14.35 5.22
CA PHE A 95 2.40 -14.14 6.67
C PHE A 95 1.46 -15.15 7.34
N GLY A 96 1.99 -15.90 8.30
CA GLY A 96 1.21 -16.79 9.16
C GLY A 96 0.76 -16.11 10.45
N TYR A 97 -0.01 -16.82 11.27
CA TYR A 97 -0.62 -16.29 12.49
C TYR A 97 0.24 -16.55 13.73
N GLY A 98 0.22 -15.59 14.66
CA GLY A 98 0.95 -15.65 15.93
C GLY A 98 2.47 -15.58 15.77
N ASN A 99 3.20 -15.57 16.89
CA ASN A 99 4.66 -15.42 16.91
C ASN A 99 5.41 -16.52 16.14
N ALA A 100 4.80 -17.69 15.97
CA ALA A 100 5.38 -18.80 15.22
C ALA A 100 5.10 -18.74 13.70
N GLY A 101 4.30 -17.77 13.23
CA GLY A 101 3.98 -17.61 11.81
C GLY A 101 3.28 -18.83 11.21
N ILE A 102 2.32 -19.42 11.92
CA ILE A 102 1.69 -20.69 11.53
C ILE A 102 0.48 -20.47 10.60
N MET A 103 0.32 -21.35 9.63
CA MET A 103 -0.91 -21.49 8.84
C MET A 103 -1.43 -22.92 8.97
N LYS A 104 -2.76 -23.10 8.88
CA LYS A 104 -3.37 -24.42 9.02
C LYS A 104 -4.22 -24.79 7.82
N HIS A 105 -4.18 -26.07 7.47
CA HIS A 105 -5.13 -26.71 6.57
C HIS A 105 -6.54 -26.64 7.16
N LYS A 106 -7.57 -26.92 6.34
CA LYS A 106 -8.97 -26.91 6.80
C LYS A 106 -9.23 -27.98 7.88
N ASN A 107 -8.53 -29.10 7.82
CA ASN A 107 -8.58 -30.15 8.84
C ASN A 107 -7.91 -29.75 10.17
N GLY A 108 -7.09 -28.70 10.18
CA GLY A 108 -6.40 -28.18 11.35
C GLY A 108 -4.90 -28.50 11.42
N ASP A 109 -4.37 -29.24 10.47
CA ASP A 109 -2.94 -29.55 10.39
C ASP A 109 -2.13 -28.31 10.04
N ILE A 110 -0.93 -28.19 10.61
CA ILE A 110 -0.03 -27.07 10.33
C ILE A 110 0.59 -27.28 8.96
N LEU A 111 0.63 -26.22 8.15
CA LEU A 111 1.34 -26.25 6.87
C LEU A 111 2.85 -26.24 7.10
N THR A 112 3.53 -27.05 6.32
CA THR A 112 4.98 -26.98 6.14
C THR A 112 5.36 -25.69 5.39
N ASN A 113 6.63 -25.30 5.50
CA ASN A 113 7.16 -24.16 4.73
C ASN A 113 6.98 -24.33 3.22
N SER A 114 7.11 -25.56 2.71
CA SER A 114 6.90 -25.84 1.28
C SER A 114 5.45 -25.58 0.88
N GLU A 115 4.49 -26.07 1.66
CA GLU A 115 3.07 -25.85 1.39
C GLU A 115 2.69 -24.37 1.51
N MET A 116 3.32 -23.62 2.42
CA MET A 116 3.10 -22.16 2.51
C MET A 116 3.57 -21.44 1.24
N LEU A 117 4.67 -21.87 0.63
CA LEU A 117 5.17 -21.30 -0.62
C LEU A 117 4.26 -21.61 -1.82
N ASP A 118 3.47 -22.68 -1.74
CA ASP A 118 2.49 -23.08 -2.76
C ASP A 118 1.14 -22.38 -2.63
N VAL A 119 0.93 -21.60 -1.56
CA VAL A 119 -0.31 -20.82 -1.38
C VAL A 119 -0.47 -19.81 -2.51
N THR A 120 -1.64 -19.82 -3.16
CA THR A 120 -1.93 -18.96 -4.30
C THR A 120 -2.52 -17.61 -3.91
N LEU A 121 -2.43 -16.63 -4.80
CA LEU A 121 -3.12 -15.33 -4.65
C LEU A 121 -4.64 -15.53 -4.51
N TYR A 122 -5.21 -16.50 -5.22
CA TYR A 122 -6.63 -16.82 -5.09
C TYR A 122 -6.99 -17.38 -3.71
N GLU A 123 -6.14 -18.24 -3.15
CA GLU A 123 -6.39 -18.78 -1.81
C GLU A 123 -6.33 -17.72 -0.72
N VAL A 124 -5.41 -16.74 -0.80
CA VAL A 124 -5.32 -15.65 0.18
C VAL A 124 -6.52 -14.71 0.10
N ILE A 125 -7.02 -14.40 -1.10
CA ILE A 125 -8.20 -13.55 -1.31
C ILE A 125 -9.51 -14.29 -0.97
N LYS A 126 -9.61 -15.58 -1.27
CA LYS A 126 -10.84 -16.35 -1.01
C LYS A 126 -11.08 -16.59 0.48
N ASN A 127 -10.00 -16.92 1.20
CA ASN A 127 -10.05 -17.43 2.57
C ASN A 127 -9.69 -16.35 3.60
N VAL A 128 -10.40 -15.21 3.51
CA VAL A 128 -10.22 -14.06 4.41
C VAL A 128 -10.54 -14.36 5.87
N GLY A 129 -10.03 -13.50 6.75
CA GLY A 129 -10.17 -13.57 8.20
C GLY A 129 -9.11 -14.42 8.86
N GLY A 130 -9.36 -14.76 10.13
CA GLY A 130 -8.42 -15.45 10.99
C GLY A 130 -7.90 -14.55 12.10
N GLY A 131 -7.62 -15.13 13.25
CA GLY A 131 -7.27 -14.44 14.49
C GLY A 131 -7.07 -15.45 15.61
N ASP A 132 -6.99 -14.98 16.85
CA ASP A 132 -6.70 -15.78 18.05
C ASP A 132 -7.59 -17.03 18.14
N GLY A 133 -7.06 -18.17 17.68
CA GLY A 133 -7.69 -19.49 17.76
C GLY A 133 -8.38 -20.00 16.48
N ASN A 134 -8.78 -19.15 15.52
CA ASN A 134 -9.51 -19.58 14.32
C ASN A 134 -8.74 -19.33 13.02
N ILE A 135 -7.67 -20.11 12.80
CA ILE A 135 -6.79 -19.98 11.62
C ILE A 135 -6.94 -21.14 10.62
N LYS A 136 -7.86 -22.09 10.87
CA LYS A 136 -8.04 -23.29 10.04
C LYS A 136 -8.52 -22.90 8.65
N GLY A 137 -7.75 -23.26 7.63
CA GLY A 137 -8.05 -22.92 6.24
C GLY A 137 -8.03 -21.42 5.94
N LYS A 138 -7.52 -20.58 6.86
CA LYS A 138 -7.40 -19.14 6.67
C LYS A 138 -6.01 -18.83 6.10
N ARG A 139 -6.00 -18.01 5.03
CA ARG A 139 -4.80 -17.75 4.24
C ARG A 139 -4.43 -16.28 4.11
N SER A 140 -5.35 -15.39 4.46
CA SER A 140 -5.16 -13.94 4.39
C SER A 140 -4.16 -13.38 5.41
N GLY A 141 -3.70 -14.19 6.38
CA GLY A 141 -2.69 -13.79 7.36
C GLY A 141 -3.24 -12.89 8.47
N PRO A 142 -2.39 -12.46 9.42
CA PRO A 142 -2.77 -11.53 10.49
C PRO A 142 -3.39 -10.26 9.91
N SER A 143 -4.53 -9.83 10.47
CA SER A 143 -5.25 -8.64 10.00
C SER A 143 -5.54 -8.61 8.50
N ASN A 144 -5.55 -9.77 7.81
CA ASN A 144 -5.70 -9.91 6.36
C ASN A 144 -4.56 -9.33 5.49
N ILE A 145 -3.37 -9.13 6.03
CA ILE A 145 -2.23 -8.55 5.29
C ILE A 145 -1.94 -9.22 3.94
N ASN A 146 -1.99 -10.55 3.84
CA ASN A 146 -1.72 -11.26 2.58
C ASN A 146 -2.80 -10.97 1.54
N CYS A 147 -4.05 -10.78 1.99
CA CYS A 147 -5.18 -10.44 1.13
C CYS A 147 -5.00 -9.05 0.53
N TYR A 148 -4.68 -8.06 1.37
CA TYR A 148 -4.45 -6.70 0.90
C TYR A 148 -3.25 -6.60 -0.03
N ILE A 149 -2.13 -7.30 0.26
CA ILE A 149 -1.00 -7.36 -0.68
C ILE A 149 -1.43 -7.96 -2.01
N ALA A 150 -2.20 -9.06 -2.01
CA ALA A 150 -2.68 -9.70 -3.24
C ALA A 150 -3.61 -8.77 -4.05
N GLU A 151 -4.46 -7.98 -3.39
CA GLU A 151 -5.32 -7.00 -4.05
C GLU A 151 -4.55 -5.85 -4.66
N MET A 152 -3.54 -5.34 -3.96
CA MET A 152 -2.65 -4.31 -4.49
C MET A 152 -1.94 -4.80 -5.75
N ILE A 153 -1.48 -6.06 -5.76
CA ILE A 153 -0.89 -6.72 -6.94
C ILE A 153 -1.90 -6.77 -8.09
N LEU A 154 -3.12 -7.24 -7.84
CA LEU A 154 -4.14 -7.36 -8.88
C LEU A 154 -4.54 -6.00 -9.46
N ASN A 155 -4.69 -4.98 -8.61
CA ASN A 155 -4.97 -3.62 -9.05
C ASN A 155 -3.80 -3.05 -9.88
N ALA A 156 -2.55 -3.32 -9.49
CA ALA A 156 -1.37 -2.82 -10.20
C ALA A 156 -1.23 -3.47 -11.58
N ALA A 157 -1.37 -4.79 -11.64
CA ALA A 157 -1.29 -5.56 -12.88
C ALA A 157 -2.41 -5.22 -13.88
N ASN A 158 -3.56 -4.76 -13.38
CA ASN A 158 -4.72 -4.41 -14.20
C ASN A 158 -4.93 -2.90 -14.34
N HIS A 159 -3.91 -2.08 -14.06
CA HIS A 159 -3.98 -0.65 -14.31
C HIS A 159 -4.38 -0.34 -15.77
N GLY A 160 -5.35 0.55 -15.94
CA GLY A 160 -5.88 0.98 -17.24
C GLY A 160 -6.94 0.04 -17.82
N GLN A 161 -7.24 -1.09 -17.17
CA GLN A 161 -8.30 -2.00 -17.60
C GLN A 161 -9.65 -1.53 -17.07
N THR A 162 -10.69 -1.67 -17.91
CA THR A 162 -12.08 -1.48 -17.51
C THR A 162 -12.73 -2.83 -17.26
N ILE A 163 -13.13 -3.10 -16.03
CA ILE A 163 -13.77 -4.35 -15.62
C ILE A 163 -15.14 -4.04 -15.03
N GLY A 164 -16.19 -4.64 -15.57
CA GLY A 164 -17.56 -4.44 -15.07
C GLY A 164 -18.08 -3.00 -15.16
N GLY A 165 -17.49 -2.16 -16.02
CA GLY A 165 -17.84 -0.74 -16.17
C GLY A 165 -16.97 0.23 -15.35
N GLU A 166 -16.07 -0.29 -14.52
CA GLU A 166 -15.15 0.52 -13.70
C GLU A 166 -13.74 0.43 -14.25
N THR A 167 -13.04 1.56 -14.31
CA THR A 167 -11.66 1.62 -14.81
C THR A 167 -10.69 1.69 -13.65
N ILE A 168 -9.73 0.77 -13.62
CA ILE A 168 -8.69 0.74 -12.60
C ILE A 168 -7.64 1.79 -12.94
N HIS A 169 -7.43 2.74 -12.04
CA HIS A 169 -6.37 3.74 -12.15
C HIS A 169 -5.37 3.55 -11.01
N PHE A 170 -4.31 2.81 -11.28
CA PHE A 170 -3.25 2.53 -10.34
C PHE A 170 -1.85 2.50 -10.99
N PRO A 171 -1.31 3.68 -11.40
CA PRO A 171 -0.05 3.81 -12.15
C PRO A 171 1.20 3.60 -11.28
N ILE A 172 1.26 2.51 -10.51
CA ILE A 172 2.35 2.21 -9.57
C ILE A 172 3.55 1.53 -10.27
N LEU A 173 3.30 0.91 -11.42
CA LEU A 173 4.28 0.15 -12.21
C LEU A 173 4.76 0.96 -13.41
N LYS A 174 6.07 0.95 -13.67
CA LYS A 174 6.68 1.54 -14.87
C LYS A 174 6.26 0.82 -16.14
N THR A 175 6.14 -0.50 -16.02
CA THR A 175 5.74 -1.39 -17.10
C THR A 175 4.43 -2.02 -16.71
N PHE A 176 3.40 -1.81 -17.53
CA PHE A 176 2.09 -2.43 -17.34
C PHE A 176 1.52 -2.77 -18.72
N ASN A 177 0.66 -3.79 -18.76
CA ASN A 177 0.09 -4.28 -20.00
C ASN A 177 -1.10 -3.39 -20.38
N SER A 178 -0.81 -2.21 -20.93
CA SER A 178 -1.84 -1.30 -21.44
C SER A 178 -2.23 -1.72 -22.86
N SER A 179 -3.53 -1.89 -23.10
CA SER A 179 -4.09 -1.97 -24.46
C SER A 179 -4.01 -0.63 -25.22
N LEU A 180 -3.43 0.40 -24.60
CA LEU A 180 -3.37 1.78 -25.08
C LEU A 180 -1.98 2.22 -25.57
N GLY A 181 -1.09 1.27 -25.83
CA GLY A 181 0.26 1.56 -26.34
C GLY A 181 1.23 1.86 -25.21
N GLY A 182 2.35 1.12 -25.22
CA GLY A 182 3.41 1.20 -24.23
C GLY A 182 4.01 2.59 -24.16
N SER A 183 3.50 3.37 -23.22
CA SER A 183 4.12 4.61 -22.74
C SER A 183 4.78 4.26 -21.43
N SER A 184 6.07 4.55 -21.28
CA SER A 184 6.77 4.43 -19.99
C SER A 184 5.98 5.20 -18.92
N ASN A 185 5.35 4.49 -17.99
CA ASN A 185 4.71 5.12 -16.85
C ASN A 185 5.82 5.66 -15.93
N PRO A 186 5.69 6.85 -15.32
CA PRO A 186 6.57 7.25 -14.22
C PRO A 186 6.32 6.46 -12.92
N GLY A 187 5.72 5.28 -13.00
CA GLY A 187 5.47 4.39 -11.85
C GLY A 187 6.73 4.18 -11.01
N LEU A 188 6.53 3.91 -9.73
CA LEU A 188 7.63 3.81 -8.78
C LEU A 188 8.41 2.50 -8.95
N PHE A 189 7.72 1.40 -9.27
CA PHE A 189 8.29 0.04 -9.32
C PHE A 189 8.45 -0.44 -10.75
N ALA A 190 9.48 -1.25 -11.03
CA ALA A 190 9.70 -1.76 -12.39
C ALA A 190 8.56 -2.68 -12.86
N ASP A 191 8.10 -3.56 -11.95
CA ASP A 191 7.12 -4.63 -12.19
C ASP A 191 6.35 -5.00 -10.90
N GLU A 192 5.41 -5.94 -11.03
CA GLU A 192 4.60 -6.45 -9.93
C GLU A 192 5.44 -7.11 -8.83
N TYR A 193 6.57 -7.73 -9.19
CA TYR A 193 7.43 -8.43 -8.24
C TYR A 193 8.12 -7.44 -7.29
N GLU A 194 8.71 -6.37 -7.83
CA GLU A 194 9.34 -5.33 -7.02
C GLU A 194 8.32 -4.65 -6.09
N PHE A 195 7.13 -4.35 -6.61
CA PHE A 195 6.06 -3.76 -5.83
C PHE A 195 5.56 -4.68 -4.71
N ALA A 196 5.24 -5.94 -5.03
CA ALA A 196 4.77 -6.92 -4.07
C ALA A 196 5.82 -7.21 -2.98
N ARG A 197 7.09 -7.35 -3.38
CA ARG A 197 8.21 -7.52 -2.47
C ARG A 197 8.40 -6.31 -1.56
N TYR A 198 8.22 -5.09 -2.07
CA TYR A 198 8.23 -3.88 -1.26
C TYR A 198 7.13 -3.92 -0.18
N LEU A 199 5.88 -4.20 -0.55
CA LEU A 199 4.78 -4.29 0.42
C LEU A 199 5.02 -5.37 1.48
N HIS A 200 5.49 -6.55 1.05
CA HIS A 200 5.81 -7.65 1.95
C HIS A 200 6.93 -7.26 2.94
N ASN A 201 8.03 -6.69 2.45
CA ASN A 201 9.15 -6.31 3.30
C ASN A 201 8.75 -5.24 4.32
N ASN A 202 7.91 -4.26 3.94
CA ASN A 202 7.40 -3.26 4.89
C ASN A 202 6.49 -3.89 5.96
N ALA A 203 5.68 -4.89 5.58
CA ALA A 203 4.82 -5.60 6.52
C ALA A 203 5.61 -6.47 7.51
N SER A 204 6.80 -6.96 7.16
CA SER A 204 7.57 -7.92 7.98
C SER A 204 7.95 -7.46 9.39
N GLY A 205 7.97 -6.14 9.64
CA GLY A 205 8.22 -5.58 10.96
C GLY A 205 6.97 -5.28 11.79
N ASN A 206 5.80 -5.14 11.15
CA ASN A 206 4.53 -4.83 11.80
C ASN A 206 3.36 -5.13 10.85
N GLU A 207 2.97 -6.41 10.76
CA GLU A 207 1.98 -6.85 9.76
C GLU A 207 0.63 -6.17 9.99
N LYS A 208 0.27 -5.95 11.26
CA LYS A 208 -1.02 -5.37 11.64
C LYS A 208 -1.12 -3.90 11.24
N ALA A 209 -0.12 -3.08 11.54
CA ALA A 209 -0.16 -1.66 11.18
C ALA A 209 -0.17 -1.47 9.66
N VAL A 210 0.64 -2.25 8.93
CA VAL A 210 0.65 -2.20 7.47
C VAL A 210 -0.68 -2.70 6.88
N ALA A 211 -1.29 -3.73 7.48
CA ALA A 211 -2.61 -4.20 7.04
C ALA A 211 -3.68 -3.12 7.24
N GLU A 212 -3.65 -2.39 8.36
CA GLU A 212 -4.56 -1.28 8.63
C GLU A 212 -4.37 -0.15 7.60
N GLU A 213 -3.13 0.22 7.30
CA GLU A 213 -2.80 1.24 6.28
C GLU A 213 -3.30 0.84 4.89
N LEU A 214 -3.03 -0.40 4.47
CA LEU A 214 -3.50 -0.91 3.17
C LEU A 214 -5.02 -1.03 3.11
N ALA A 215 -5.66 -1.47 4.18
CA ALA A 215 -7.11 -1.55 4.26
C ALA A 215 -7.76 -0.17 4.09
N THR A 216 -7.25 0.85 4.79
CA THR A 216 -7.71 2.24 4.65
C THR A 216 -7.47 2.74 3.24
N PHE A 217 -6.29 2.53 2.68
CA PHE A 217 -5.97 2.95 1.32
C PHE A 217 -6.92 2.33 0.28
N LEU A 218 -7.20 1.03 0.38
CA LEU A 218 -8.13 0.33 -0.51
C LEU A 218 -9.57 0.82 -0.34
N VAL A 219 -10.01 1.10 0.89
CA VAL A 219 -11.35 1.64 1.15
C VAL A 219 -11.49 3.08 0.66
N ASP A 220 -10.47 3.91 0.79
CA ASP A 220 -10.56 5.32 0.37
C ASP A 220 -10.57 5.49 -1.15
N HIS A 221 -10.07 4.49 -1.89
CA HIS A 221 -9.91 4.53 -3.35
C HIS A 221 -10.69 3.44 -4.10
N HIS A 222 -11.61 2.73 -3.43
CA HIS A 222 -12.43 1.74 -4.10
C HIS A 222 -13.43 2.41 -5.05
N VAL A 223 -13.61 1.81 -6.23
CA VAL A 223 -14.70 2.14 -7.17
C VAL A 223 -15.78 1.08 -7.18
#